data_AF-A0A7V9HRE7-F1
#
_entry.id   AF-A0A7V9HRE7-F1
#
_cell.length_a   1.000
_cell.length_b   1.000
_cell.length_c   1.000
_cell.angle_alpha   90.00
_cell.angle_beta   90.00
_cell.angle_gamma   90.00
#
_symmetry.space_group_name_H-M   'P 1'
#
loop_
_entity.id
_entity.type
_entity.pdbx_description
1 polymer ?
#
loop_
_entity_poly.entity_id
_entity_poly.type
_entity_poly.pdbx_seq_one_letter_code
_entity_poly.pdbx_strand_id
1 'polypeptide(L)' 'MRVWVDLTNSAHVVVLRPLVELAEARGHEVTLTVRPLSHTAELVEKWGHPHTIVGRHGGAGRLGKARAAA' A
#
# COMPACT_ATOMS: atom_id res chain seq x y z
N MET A 1 1.40 9.41 17.76
CA MET A 1 1.61 10.29 16.58
C MET A 1 0.72 9.80 15.46
N ARG A 2 0.55 10.59 14.39
CA ARG A 2 -0.10 10.15 13.15
C ARG A 2 0.97 9.79 12.13
N VAL A 3 0.94 8.57 11.62
CA VAL A 3 1.94 8.04 10.67
C VAL A 3 1.21 7.56 9.43
N TRP A 4 1.62 8.05 8.26
CA TRP A 4 1.12 7.58 6.99
C TRP A 4 2.18 6.72 6.29
N VAL A 5 1.79 5.53 5.86
CA VAL A 5 2.66 4.56 5.20
C VAL A 5 2.07 4.20 3.84
N ASP A 6 2.80 4.48 2.76
CA ASP A 6 2.42 4.17 1.37
C ASP A 6 3.16 2.93 0.84
N LEU A 7 2.40 1.87 0.55
CA LEU A 7 2.91 0.61 0.02
C LEU A 7 2.82 0.66 -1.51
N THR A 8 3.96 0.99 -2.14
CA THR A 8 4.03 1.19 -3.60
C THR A 8 4.49 -0.05 -4.38
N ASN A 9 5.02 -1.06 -3.68
CA ASN A 9 5.43 -2.34 -4.25
C ASN A 9 5.36 -3.46 -3.18
N SER A 10 5.54 -4.72 -3.63
CA SER A 10 5.45 -5.90 -2.78
C SER A 10 6.50 -5.97 -1.67
N ALA A 11 7.72 -5.47 -1.90
CA ALA A 11 8.78 -5.48 -0.91
C ALA A 11 8.43 -4.59 0.30
N HIS A 12 7.72 -3.47 0.08
CA HIS A 12 7.28 -2.59 1.17
C HIS A 12 6.38 -3.33 2.15
N VAL A 13 5.51 -4.24 1.69
CA VAL A 13 4.62 -5.00 2.59
C VAL A 13 5.43 -5.87 3.55
N VAL A 14 6.52 -6.48 3.08
CA VAL A 14 7.38 -7.35 3.89
C VAL A 14 8.22 -6.53 4.87
N VAL A 15 8.84 -5.44 4.39
CA VAL A 15 9.79 -4.65 5.18
C VAL A 15 9.10 -3.74 6.19
N LEU A 16 7.95 -3.14 5.83
CA LEU A 16 7.29 -2.13 6.67
C LEU A 16 6.27 -2.72 7.64
N ARG A 17 5.77 -3.93 7.42
CA ARG A 17 4.87 -4.63 8.36
C ARG A 17 5.32 -4.56 9.82
N PRO A 18 6.55 -5.00 10.20
CA PRO A 18 6.96 -4.96 11.60
C PRO A 18 7.07 -3.53 12.15
N LEU A 19 7.34 -2.53 11.30
CA LEU A 19 7.39 -1.14 11.72
C LEU A 19 6.00 -0.56 11.98
N VAL A 20 5.02 -0.92 11.15
CA VAL A 20 3.61 -0.55 11.33
C VAL A 20 3.09 -1.13 12.64
N GLU A 21 3.23 -2.45 12.83
CA GLU A 21 2.77 -3.14 14.03
C GLU A 21 3.44 -2.58 15.31
N LEU A 22 4.74 -2.25 15.24
CA LEU A 22 5.45 -1.62 16.35
C LEU A 22 4.93 -0.20 16.64
N ALA A 23 4.66 0.60 15.62
CA ALA A 23 4.13 1.96 15.79
C ALA A 23 2.75 1.93 16.45
N GLU A 24 1.88 1.01 16.02
CA GLU A 24 0.55 0.82 16.59
C GLU A 24 0.61 0.30 18.02
N ALA A 25 1.47 -0.68 18.30
CA ALA A 25 1.69 -1.20 19.66
C ALA A 25 2.18 -0.12 20.64
N ARG A 26 2.81 0.95 20.14
CA ARG A 26 3.22 2.14 20.90
C ARG A 26 2.14 3.23 20.97
N GLY A 27 0.92 2.94 20.52
CA GLY A 27 -0.22 3.85 20.55
C GLY A 27 -0.18 4.93 19.47
N HIS A 28 0.47 4.70 18.34
CA HIS A 28 0.42 5.60 17.19
C HIS A 28 -0.73 5.22 16.25
N GLU A 29 -1.37 6.23 15.66
CA GLU A 29 -2.38 6.06 14.62
C GLU A 29 -1.66 5.89 13.28
N VAL A 30 -1.78 4.71 12.67
CA VAL A 30 -1.17 4.41 11.37
C VAL A 30 -2.26 4.34 10.30
N THR A 31 -2.04 5.05 9.19
CA THR A 31 -2.87 4.95 7.99
C THR A 31 -2.06 4.28 6.89
N LEU A 32 -2.58 3.18 6.33
CA LEU A 32 -2.00 2.49 5.18
C LEU A 32 -2.68 2.89 3.88
N THR A 33 -1.88 3.28 2.90
CA THR A 33 -2.28 3.31 1.49
C THR A 33 -1.53 2.25 0.70
N VAL A 34 -2.20 1.68 -0.30
CA VAL A 34 -1.66 0.59 -1.11
C VAL A 34 -1.86 0.91 -2.58
N ARG A 35 -0.79 0.79 -3.38
CA ARG A 35 -0.88 0.92 -4.83
C ARG A 35 -0.98 -0.46 -5.46
N PRO A 36 -1.93 -0.69 -6.39
CA PRO A 36 -2.10 -1.98 -7.04
C PRO A 36 -1.01 -2.19 -8.10
N LEU A 37 0.19 -2.55 -7.64
CA LEU A 37 1.32 -2.96 -8.48
C LEU A 37 1.68 -4.41 -8.13
N SER A 38 1.75 -5.27 -9.15
CA SER A 38 2.04 -6.70 -8.98
C SER A 38 1.15 -7.31 -7.88
N HIS A 39 1.73 -7.94 -6.85
CA HIS A 39 1.00 -8.60 -5.76
C HIS A 39 0.85 -7.74 -4.49
N THR A 40 1.03 -6.41 -4.58
CA THR A 40 1.05 -5.56 -3.37
C THR A 40 -0.27 -5.63 -2.60
N ALA A 41 -1.42 -5.49 -3.28
CA ALA A 41 -2.73 -5.58 -2.65
C ALA A 41 -2.98 -6.96 -2.03
N GLU A 42 -2.72 -8.03 -2.78
CA GLU A 42 -2.87 -9.41 -2.30
C GLU A 42 -2.04 -9.70 -1.03
N LEU A 43 -0.83 -9.14 -0.94
CA LEU A 43 0.03 -9.30 0.24
C LEU A 43 -0.50 -8.55 1.46
N VAL A 44 -1.14 -7.38 1.27
CA VAL A 44 -1.76 -6.61 2.36
C VAL A 44 -3.09 -7.24 2.77
N GLU A 45 -3.86 -7.79 1.84
CA GLU A 45 -5.04 -8.58 2.14
C GLU A 45 -4.68 -9.82 2.97
N LYS A 46 -3.61 -10.54 2.60
CA LYS A 46 -3.07 -11.66 3.40
C LYS A 46 -2.55 -11.23 4.78
N TRP A 47 -2.06 -10.00 4.90
CA TRP A 47 -1.69 -9.43 6.18
C TRP A 47 -2.92 -9.14 7.05
N GLY A 48 -4.08 -8.85 6.44
CA GLY A 48 -5.32 -8.58 7.15
C GLY A 48 -5.39 -7.18 7.76
N HIS A 49 -4.56 -6.24 7.30
CA HIS A 49 -4.48 -4.91 7.87
C HIS A 49 -5.38 -3.91 7.12
N PRO A 50 -6.12 -3.02 7.83
CA PRO A 50 -6.94 -1.99 7.19
C PRO A 50 -6.11 -1.08 6.29
N HIS A 51 -6.57 -0.87 5.06
CA HIS A 51 -5.84 -0.06 4.09
C HIS A 51 -6.77 0.59 3.06
N THR A 52 -6.28 1.64 2.42
CA THR A 52 -6.94 2.29 1.29
C THR A 52 -6.17 2.05 0.01
N ILE A 53 -6.83 1.54 -1.03
CA ILE A 53 -6.23 1.40 -2.36
C ILE A 53 -6.16 2.78 -3.02
N VAL A 54 -4.97 3.15 -3.51
CA VAL A 54 -4.71 4.42 -4.19
C VAL A 54 -4.18 4.18 -5.59
N GLY A 55 -4.86 4.76 -6.58
CA GLY A 55 -4.50 4.67 -7.99
C GLY A 55 -4.96 3.37 -8.66
N ARG A 56 -4.65 3.26 -9.95
CA ARG A 56 -5.01 2.12 -10.81
C ARG A 56 -3.81 1.69 -11.63
N HIS A 57 -3.74 0.41 -11.98
CA HIS A 57 -2.72 -0.08 -12.90
C HIS A 57 -3.09 0.29 -14.35
N GLY A 58 -2.21 1.04 -15.03
CA GLY A 58 -2.42 1.48 -16.41
C GLY A 58 -2.00 0.47 -17.50
N GLY A 59 -1.47 -0.70 -17.13
CA GLY A 59 -0.95 -1.67 -18.11
C GLY A 59 0.28 -1.18 -18.89
N ALA A 60 0.70 -1.96 -19.88
CA ALA A 60 1.88 -1.63 -20.70
C ALA A 60 1.63 -0.51 -21.73
N GLY A 61 0.38 -0.32 -22.16
CA GLY A 61 0.01 0.63 -23.23
C GLY A 61 -0.07 2.09 -22.77
N ARG A 62 0.27 3.04 -23.66
CA ARG A 62 0.24 4.50 -23.38
C ARG A 62 -1.15 5.01 -23.01
N LEU A 63 -2.20 4.49 -23.67
CA LEU A 63 -3.59 4.86 -23.37
C LEU A 63 -4.04 4.40 -21.98
N GLY A 64 -3.65 3.19 -21.57
CA GLY A 64 -3.97 2.69 -20.23
C GLY A 64 -3.23 3.48 -19.15
N LYS A 65 -1.97 3.87 -19.39
CA LYS A 65 -1.23 4.79 -18.51
C LYS A 65 -1.88 6.17 -18.41
N ALA A 66 -2.37 6.74 -19.52
CA ALA A 66 -3.08 8.02 -19.51
C ALA A 66 -4.38 7.94 -18.68
N ARG A 67 -5.16 6.86 -18.82
CA ARG A 67 -6.37 6.63 -18.01
C ARG A 67 -6.09 6.38 -16.53
N ALA A 68 -4.93 5.81 -16.20
CA ALA A 68 -4.52 5.62 -14.81
C ALA A 68 -4.00 6.91 -14.14
N ALA A 69 -3.62 7.91 -14.95
CA ALA A 69 -3.12 9.19 -14.49
C ALA A 69 -4.19 10.29 -14.44
N ALA A 70 -5.36 10.07 -15.05
CA ALA A 70 -6.53 10.95 -15.02
C ALA A 70 -7.43 10.63 -13.82
#